data_AF-A0A953NPF0-F1
#
_entry.id   AF-A0A953NPF0-F1
#
_cell.length_a   1.000
_cell.length_b   1.000
_cell.length_c   1.000
_cell.angle_alpha   90.00
_cell.angle_beta   90.00
_cell.angle_gamma   90.00
#
_symmetry.space_group_name_H-M   'P 1'
#
loop_
_entity.id
_entity.type
_entity.pdbx_description
1 polymer ?
#
loop_
_entity_poly.entity_id
_entity_poly.type
_entity_poly.pdbx_seq_one_letter_code
_entity_poly.pdbx_strand_id
1 'polypeptide(L)'
;MTKCPECDAEIDLDEDEVEEGEIVSCPECEVEFEVTQTHPVHLAVFSEDDEDEEEEEEEEDDDDEESEDEDLEEEDEEEEVE
;
A
#
# COMPACT_ATOMS: atom_id res chain seq x y z
N MET A 1 14.55 23.14 -13.89
CA MET A 1 13.44 22.80 -14.82
C MET A 1 13.09 21.33 -14.65
N THR A 2 11.97 21.04 -14.02
CA THR A 2 11.38 19.71 -13.96
C THR A 2 10.04 19.71 -14.70
N LYS A 3 9.49 18.54 -14.98
CA LYS A 3 8.18 18.41 -15.63
C LYS A 3 7.16 17.92 -14.62
N CYS A 4 5.96 18.49 -14.66
CA CYS A 4 4.84 17.98 -13.90
C CYS A 4 4.50 16.55 -14.38
N PRO A 5 4.47 15.54 -13.51
CA PRO A 5 4.14 14.17 -13.90
C PRO A 5 2.66 14.00 -14.33
N GLU A 6 1.76 14.90 -13.91
CA GLU A 6 0.32 14.85 -14.25
C GLU A 6 -0.04 15.54 -15.57
N CYS A 7 0.55 16.71 -15.84
CA CYS A 7 0.15 17.56 -16.98
C CYS A 7 1.29 17.86 -17.96
N ASP A 8 2.50 17.32 -17.73
CA ASP A 8 3.73 17.57 -18.51
C ASP A 8 4.15 19.05 -18.61
N ALA A 9 3.58 19.92 -17.76
CA ALA A 9 3.94 21.32 -17.70
C ALA A 9 5.40 21.52 -17.22
N GLU A 10 6.07 22.53 -17.76
CA GLU A 10 7.41 22.91 -17.31
C GLU A 10 7.31 23.66 -15.96
N ILE A 11 7.88 23.09 -14.91
CA ILE A 11 7.96 23.70 -13.58
C ILE A 11 9.41 24.14 -13.34
N ASP A 12 9.58 25.42 -13.02
CA ASP A 12 10.88 25.98 -12.66
C ASP A 12 11.08 25.81 -11.15
N LEU A 13 11.69 24.67 -10.78
CA LEU A 13 12.19 24.39 -9.44
C LEU A 13 13.73 24.41 -9.47
N ASP A 14 14.32 25.05 -8.47
CA ASP A 14 15.77 25.09 -8.23
C ASP A 14 16.15 23.98 -7.26
N GLU A 15 16.97 23.02 -7.72
CA GLU A 15 17.43 21.85 -6.97
C GLU A 15 18.26 22.18 -5.72
N ASP A 16 18.82 23.39 -5.65
CA ASP A 16 19.54 23.93 -4.49
C ASP A 16 18.61 24.63 -3.48
N GLU A 17 17.39 25.00 -3.88
CA GLU A 17 16.41 25.68 -3.03
C GLU A 17 15.35 24.73 -2.46
N VAL A 18 14.99 23.69 -3.19
CA VAL A 18 14.00 22.69 -2.76
C VAL A 18 14.64 21.60 -1.89
N GLU A 19 13.92 21.16 -0.86
CA GLU A 19 14.36 20.10 0.06
C GLU A 19 13.50 18.83 -0.10
N GLU A 20 14.04 17.67 0.29
CA GLU A 20 13.27 16.42 0.35
C GLU A 20 12.14 16.55 1.40
N GLY A 21 10.92 16.15 1.02
CA GLY A 21 9.70 16.33 1.81
C GLY A 21 9.05 17.71 1.66
N GLU A 22 9.53 18.57 0.74
CA GLU A 22 8.87 19.84 0.45
C GLU A 22 7.64 19.66 -0.44
N ILE A 23 6.56 20.37 -0.12
CA ILE A 23 5.32 20.38 -0.91
C ILE A 23 5.36 21.52 -1.92
N VAL A 24 5.28 21.18 -3.20
CA VAL A 24 5.25 22.09 -4.33
C VAL A 24 3.95 21.97 -5.11
N SER A 25 3.37 23.09 -5.52
CA SER A 25 2.10 23.11 -6.26
C SER A 25 2.37 23.40 -7.74
N CYS A 26 1.76 22.63 -8.65
CA CYS A 26 1.87 22.91 -10.08
C CYS A 26 1.01 24.13 -10.47
N PRO A 27 1.56 25.13 -11.18
CA PRO A 27 0.82 26.35 -11.56
C PRO A 27 -0.21 26.14 -12.69
N GLU A 28 -0.18 25.01 -13.40
CA GLU A 28 -1.06 24.71 -14.54
C GLU A 28 -2.23 23.80 -14.15
N CYS A 29 -2.00 22.77 -13.33
CA CYS A 29 -3.04 21.82 -12.92
C CYS A 29 -3.48 21.99 -11.46
N GLU A 30 -2.83 22.86 -10.69
CA GLU A 30 -3.14 23.11 -9.27
C GLU A 30 -3.02 21.86 -8.37
N VAL A 31 -2.31 20.82 -8.84
CA VAL A 31 -2.01 19.61 -8.07
C VAL A 31 -0.80 19.86 -7.17
N GLU A 32 -0.87 19.34 -5.95
CA GLU A 32 0.21 19.38 -4.97
C GLU A 32 1.09 18.13 -5.10
N PHE A 33 2.39 18.32 -5.01
CA PHE A 33 3.39 17.26 -5.12
C PHE A 33 4.41 17.38 -4.00
N GLU A 34 4.90 16.25 -3.51
CA GLU A 34 6.02 16.19 -2.58
C GLU A 34 7.33 15.90 -3.33
N VAL A 35 8.39 16.61 -2.95
CA VAL A 35 9.75 16.37 -3.45
C VAL A 35 10.36 15.16 -2.74
N THR A 36 10.45 14.02 -3.42
CA THR A 36 11.06 12.79 -2.87
C THR A 36 12.56 12.68 -3.20
N GLN A 37 13.06 13.50 -4.12
CA GLN A 37 14.49 13.58 -4.47
C GLN A 37 14.79 14.95 -5.08
N THR A 38 15.95 15.53 -4.78
CA THR A 38 16.34 16.84 -5.32
C THR A 38 17.29 16.75 -6.52
N HIS A 39 18.01 15.64 -6.71
CA HIS A 39 18.99 15.49 -7.79
C HIS A 39 19.02 14.07 -8.38
N PRO A 40 18.38 13.83 -9.55
CA PRO A 40 17.43 14.70 -10.25
C PRO A 40 16.13 14.92 -9.46
N VAL A 41 15.45 16.06 -9.67
CA VAL A 41 14.19 16.35 -8.98
C VAL A 41 13.13 15.31 -9.32
N HIS A 42 12.67 14.56 -8.32
CA HIS A 42 11.49 13.70 -8.40
C HIS A 42 10.35 14.27 -7.57
N LEU A 43 9.16 14.23 -8.15
CA LEU A 43 7.91 14.71 -7.56
C LEU A 43 6.94 13.53 -7.46
N ALA A 44 6.39 13.30 -6.27
CA ALA A 44 5.29 12.37 -6.02
C ALA A 44 3.99 13.17 -5.82
N VAL A 45 2.84 12.65 -6.25
CA VAL A 45 1.54 13.31 -6.01
C VAL A 45 1.30 13.34 -4.50
N PHE A 46 1.09 14.53 -3.94
CA PHE A 46 0.78 14.67 -2.53
C PHE A 46 -0.74 14.57 -2.33
N SER A 47 -1.19 13.51 -1.67
CA SER A 47 -2.55 13.40 -1.14
C SER A 47 -2.49 13.60 0.36
N GLU A 48 -3.41 14.38 0.94
CA GLU A 48 -3.54 14.51 2.41
C GLU A 48 -3.87 13.17 3.12
N ASP A 49 -4.13 12.12 2.34
CA ASP A 49 -4.46 10.75 2.74
C ASP A 49 -3.30 9.84 2.27
N ASP A 50 -2.27 9.72 3.11
CA ASP A 50 -1.07 8.89 2.93
C ASP A 50 -1.42 7.40 3.16
N GLU A 51 -2.29 6.83 2.32
CA GLU A 51 -2.74 5.41 2.41
C GLU A 51 -2.40 4.54 1.17
N ASP A 52 -1.68 5.06 0.17
CA ASP A 52 -1.43 4.34 -1.11
C ASP A 52 0.07 4.08 -1.40
N GLU A 53 0.80 3.50 -0.45
CA GLU A 53 2.00 2.70 -0.77
C GLU A 53 1.76 1.24 -0.36
N GLU A 54 1.96 0.33 -1.32
CA GLU A 54 1.95 -1.14 -1.21
C GLU A 54 0.66 -1.89 -1.59
N GLU A 55 0.14 -1.67 -2.81
CA GLU A 55 -0.57 -2.74 -3.54
C GLU A 55 0.40 -3.26 -4.62
N GLU A 56 1.12 -4.36 -4.36
CA GLU A 56 1.51 -5.38 -5.36
C GLU A 56 2.30 -6.58 -4.75
N GLU A 57 1.71 -7.79 -4.93
CA GLU A 57 2.30 -9.16 -5.01
C GLU A 57 2.77 -9.82 -3.69
N GLU A 58 2.34 -11.02 -3.25
CA GLU A 58 2.33 -12.30 -3.97
C GLU A 58 1.23 -13.26 -3.43
N GLU A 59 0.41 -13.80 -4.34
CA GLU A 59 -0.40 -15.00 -4.10
C GLU A 59 0.40 -16.24 -4.54
N GLU A 60 0.70 -17.20 -3.64
CA GLU A 60 0.75 -18.65 -3.94
C GLU A 60 1.12 -19.51 -2.70
N ASP A 61 0.43 -20.66 -2.58
CA ASP A 61 0.84 -21.95 -1.96
C ASP A 61 1.09 -22.01 -0.43
N ASP A 62 0.59 -22.99 0.33
CA ASP A 62 0.52 -24.43 0.05
C ASP A 62 -0.43 -25.15 1.05
N ASP A 63 -0.96 -26.26 0.56
CA ASP A 63 -1.85 -27.29 1.09
C ASP A 63 -1.21 -28.13 2.22
N ASP A 64 -1.98 -28.54 3.25
CA ASP A 64 -1.85 -29.82 4.01
C ASP A 64 -2.97 -29.87 5.07
N GLU A 65 -4.09 -30.57 4.88
CA GLU A 65 -4.28 -31.99 5.30
C GLU A 65 -3.66 -32.24 6.69
N GLU A 66 -4.38 -32.55 7.77
CA GLU A 66 -5.18 -33.76 7.95
C GLU A 66 -5.91 -33.71 9.30
N SER A 67 -6.96 -34.49 9.35
CA SER A 67 -7.77 -34.89 10.50
C SER A 67 -6.98 -35.63 11.60
N GLU A 68 -7.05 -35.16 12.85
CA GLU A 68 -6.90 -35.94 14.10
C GLU A 68 -7.81 -35.23 15.12
N ASP A 69 -8.83 -35.81 15.78
CA ASP A 69 -8.99 -37.15 16.31
C ASP A 69 -10.47 -37.25 16.78
N GLU A 70 -11.23 -38.16 16.16
CA GLU A 70 -12.53 -38.62 16.63
C GLU A 70 -12.27 -39.95 17.33
N ASP A 71 -12.02 -39.98 18.64
CA ASP A 71 -12.03 -41.25 19.37
C ASP A 71 -12.29 -41.09 20.90
N LEU A 72 -13.55 -41.38 21.26
CA LEU A 72 -13.98 -42.26 22.35
C LEU A 72 -13.80 -41.84 23.81
N GLU A 73 -14.94 -41.69 24.52
CA GLU A 73 -15.41 -42.61 25.58
C GLU A 73 -16.97 -42.56 25.55
N GLU A 74 -17.64 -43.44 24.79
CA GLU A 74 -18.41 -44.62 25.28
C GLU A 74 -18.72 -44.57 26.79
N GLU A 75 -19.99 -44.55 27.20
CA GLU A 75 -20.79 -45.69 27.71
C GLU A 75 -21.99 -44.99 28.43
N ASP A 76 -23.27 -45.38 28.46
CA ASP A 76 -23.98 -46.63 28.21
C ASP A 76 -25.49 -46.29 28.25
N GLU A 77 -26.16 -46.56 27.13
CA GLU A 77 -27.52 -47.09 26.94
C GLU A 77 -28.50 -47.32 28.14
N GLU A 78 -29.67 -46.70 27.98
CA GLU A 78 -31.01 -47.36 27.99
C GLU A 78 -31.70 -47.77 29.31
N GLU A 79 -32.65 -46.90 29.68
CA GLU A 79 -34.07 -47.18 30.00
C GLU A 79 -34.57 -48.62 29.65
N GLU A 80 -34.72 -49.46 30.69
CA GLU A 80 -35.82 -50.41 30.99
C GLU A 80 -36.50 -51.24 29.86
N VAL A 81 -36.24 -52.57 29.85
CA VAL A 81 -37.18 -53.60 29.36
C VAL A 81 -37.12 -54.91 30.20
N GLU A 82 -37.95 -55.03 31.26
CA GLU A 82 -38.82 -56.20 31.60
C GLU A 82 -39.59 -56.04 32.92
#